data_AF-K9PNY4-F1
#
_entry.id   AF-K9PNY4-F1
#
_cell.length_a   1.000
_cell.length_b   1.000
_cell.length_c   1.000
_cell.angle_alpha   90.00
_cell.angle_beta   90.00
_cell.angle_gamma   90.00
#
_symmetry.space_group_name_H-M   'P 1'
#
loop_
_entity.id
_entity.type
_entity.pdbx_description
1 polymer ?
#
loop_
_entity_poly.entity_id
_entity_poly.type
_entity_poly.pdbx_seq_one_letter_code
_entity_poly.pdbx_strand_id
1 'polypeptide(L)'
;MATVSIKDEYIEVLAALGDLQEAMDLALKQYTLDKIAAKISELRQRDTKYEKKYQLDYSTFSQRVSEDEAFIKHIENSVDKVWEIDLADW
;
A
#
# COMPACT_ATOMS: atom_id res chain seq x y z
N MET A 1 26.37 4.96 -11.10
CA MET A 1 25.67 6.22 -10.71
C MET A 1 24.61 6.50 -11.75
N ALA A 2 23.41 6.88 -11.31
CA ALA A 2 22.39 7.46 -12.18
C ALA A 2 22.45 8.99 -12.06
N THR A 3 22.21 9.71 -13.15
CA THR A 3 22.24 11.18 -13.17
C THR A 3 20.81 11.70 -13.32
N VAL A 4 20.44 12.69 -12.51
CA VAL A 4 19.13 13.34 -12.56
C VAL A 4 19.34 14.85 -12.72
N SER A 5 18.60 15.49 -13.63
CA SER A 5 18.63 16.94 -13.78
C SER A 5 17.87 17.61 -12.64
N ILE A 6 18.51 18.57 -11.99
CA ILE A 6 17.93 19.38 -10.91
C ILE A 6 18.08 20.85 -11.34
N LYS A 7 17.14 21.70 -10.93
CA LYS A 7 17.23 23.14 -11.19
C LYS A 7 18.35 23.75 -10.34
N ASP A 8 19.11 24.67 -10.94
CA ASP A 8 20.22 25.37 -10.29
C ASP A 8 19.78 26.10 -9.02
N GLU A 9 18.57 26.65 -9.00
CA GLU A 9 17.96 27.31 -7.82
C GLU A 9 17.99 26.44 -6.55
N TYR A 10 17.74 25.13 -6.69
CA TYR A 10 17.78 24.21 -5.55
C TYR A 10 19.21 23.87 -5.14
N ILE A 11 20.12 23.80 -6.11
CA ILE A 11 21.54 23.53 -5.86
C ILE A 11 22.15 24.69 -5.08
N GLU A 12 21.89 25.93 -5.50
CA GLU A 12 22.41 27.14 -4.84
C GLU A 12 21.93 27.23 -3.39
N VAL A 13 20.63 27.00 -3.15
CA VAL A 13 20.06 27.04 -1.79
C VAL A 13 20.65 25.93 -0.91
N LEU A 14 20.72 24.69 -1.41
CA LEU A 14 21.22 23.56 -0.63
C LEU A 14 22.73 23.66 -0.37
N ALA A 15 23.51 24.09 -1.36
CA ALA A 15 24.95 24.30 -1.22
C ALA A 15 25.29 25.44 -0.24
N ALA A 16 24.42 26.45 -0.12
CA ALA A 16 24.58 27.50 0.89
C ALA A 16 24.33 27.01 2.33
N LEU A 17 23.61 25.89 2.50
CA LEU A 17 23.24 25.32 3.80
C LEU A 17 24.17 24.18 4.25
N GLY A 18 24.97 23.61 3.34
CA GLY A 18 25.89 22.53 3.67
C GLY A 18 26.29 21.69 2.45
N ASP A 19 26.61 20.42 2.69
CA ASP A 19 26.98 19.49 1.64
C ASP A 19 25.75 19.10 0.80
N LEU A 20 25.81 19.42 -0.50
CA LEU A 20 24.72 19.16 -1.46
C LEU A 20 24.41 17.66 -1.57
N GLN A 21 25.44 16.81 -1.56
CA GLN A 21 25.26 15.37 -1.73
C GLN A 21 24.58 14.78 -0.50
N GLU A 22 25.01 15.15 0.71
CA GLU A 22 24.37 14.74 1.96
C GLU A 22 22.92 15.22 2.04
N ALA A 23 22.65 16.46 1.64
CA ALA A 23 21.29 17.02 1.62
C ALA A 23 20.39 16.26 0.63
N MET A 24 20.90 15.94 -0.55
CA MET A 24 20.18 15.16 -1.56
C MET A 24 19.92 13.73 -1.09
N ASP A 25 20.91 13.06 -0.50
CA ASP A 25 20.76 11.70 0.02
C ASP A 25 19.73 11.65 1.15
N LEU A 26 19.73 12.63 2.04
CA LEU A 26 18.73 12.76 3.10
C LEU A 26 17.32 12.99 2.53
N ALA A 27 17.17 13.89 1.56
CA ALA A 27 15.89 14.18 0.93
C ALA A 27 15.31 12.94 0.22
N LEU A 28 16.14 12.21 -0.52
CA LEU A 28 15.73 10.98 -1.20
C LEU A 28 15.34 9.89 -0.20
N LYS A 29 16.08 9.75 0.90
CA LYS A 29 15.74 8.81 1.96
C LYS A 29 14.39 9.15 2.59
N GLN A 30 14.18 10.41 2.96
CA GLN A 30 12.91 10.86 3.56
C GLN A 30 11.74 10.64 2.60
N TYR A 31 11.87 11.09 1.35
CA TYR A 31 10.84 10.89 0.33
C TYR A 31 10.52 9.41 0.12
N THR A 32 11.54 8.56 0.11
CA THR A 32 11.36 7.11 -0.02
C THR A 32 10.59 6.53 1.16
N LEU A 33 10.93 6.91 2.40
CA LEU A 33 10.20 6.51 3.60
C LEU A 33 8.75 6.97 3.56
N ASP A 34 8.50 8.21 3.15
CA ASP A 34 7.15 8.77 3.03
C ASP A 34 6.32 8.00 2.00
N LYS A 35 6.91 7.62 0.86
CA LYS A 35 6.23 6.80 -0.15
C LYS A 35 5.93 5.39 0.33
N ILE A 36 6.86 4.76 1.06
CA ILE A 36 6.63 3.44 1.66
C ILE A 36 5.50 3.53 2.69
N ALA A 37 5.52 4.53 3.57
CA ALA A 37 4.48 4.74 4.58
C ALA A 37 3.11 4.98 3.95
N ALA A 38 3.04 5.81 2.90
CA ALA A 38 1.82 6.04 2.15
C ALA A 38 1.28 4.73 1.53
N LYS A 39 2.16 3.91 0.93
CA LYS A 39 1.74 2.64 0.33
C LYS A 39 1.27 1.64 1.38
N ILE A 40 1.94 1.55 2.53
CA ILE A 40 1.49 0.70 3.65
C ILE A 40 0.11 1.15 4.14
N SER A 41 -0.13 2.46 4.26
CA SER A 41 -1.43 2.99 4.65
C SER A 41 -2.54 2.66 3.65
N GLU A 42 -2.25 2.78 2.35
CA GLU A 42 -3.18 2.42 1.27
C GLU A 42 -3.55 0.93 1.34
N LEU A 43 -2.56 0.04 1.50
CA LEU A 43 -2.79 -1.41 1.61
C LEU A 43 -3.62 -1.74 2.85
N ARG A 44 -3.31 -1.17 4.01
CA ARG A 44 -4.10 -1.37 5.24
C ARG A 44 -5.54 -0.88 5.10
N GLN A 45 -5.77 0.20 4.36
CA GLN A 45 -7.13 0.67 4.09
C GLN A 45 -7.91 -0.30 3.19
N ARG A 46 -7.23 -0.92 2.22
CA ARG A 46 -7.82 -2.00 1.40
C ARG A 46 -8.16 -3.21 2.26
N ASP A 47 -7.25 -3.65 3.13
CA ASP A 47 -7.52 -4.75 4.07
C ASP A 47 -8.76 -4.43 4.91
N THR A 48 -8.79 -3.25 5.54
CA THR A 48 -9.92 -2.81 6.38
C THR A 48 -11.24 -2.75 5.59
N LYS A 49 -11.21 -2.40 4.31
CA LYS A 49 -12.39 -2.36 3.46
C LYS A 49 -12.98 -3.77 3.29
N TYR A 50 -12.12 -4.75 3.04
CA TYR A 50 -12.55 -6.13 2.89
C TYR A 50 -12.98 -6.76 4.21
N GLU A 51 -12.25 -6.49 5.30
CA GLU A 51 -12.65 -6.94 6.64
C GLU A 51 -14.04 -6.42 7.02
N LYS A 52 -14.35 -5.16 6.69
CA LYS A 52 -15.69 -4.59 6.90
C LYS A 52 -16.74 -5.19 5.97
N LYS A 53 -16.37 -5.56 4.75
CA LYS A 53 -17.30 -6.15 3.79
C LYS A 53 -17.72 -7.56 4.21
N TYR A 54 -16.74 -8.39 4.58
CA TYR A 54 -16.95 -9.80 4.91
C TYR A 54 -17.10 -10.06 6.42
N GLN A 55 -16.91 -9.03 7.26
CA GLN A 55 -17.00 -9.08 8.72
C GLN A 55 -16.02 -10.10 9.35
N LEU A 56 -14.89 -10.32 8.69
CA LEU A 56 -13.87 -11.32 9.03
C LEU A 56 -12.49 -10.80 8.63
N ASP A 57 -11.44 -11.23 9.33
CA ASP A 57 -10.07 -11.04 8.85
C ASP A 57 -9.76 -11.93 7.63
N TYR A 58 -8.70 -11.56 6.90
CA TYR A 58 -8.27 -12.27 5.70
C TYR A 58 -8.02 -13.75 5.94
N SER A 59 -7.32 -14.11 7.01
CA SER A 59 -6.94 -15.50 7.29
C SER A 59 -8.16 -16.38 7.50
N THR A 60 -9.13 -15.89 8.28
CA THR A 60 -10.39 -16.59 8.54
C THR A 60 -11.25 -16.67 7.28
N PHE A 61 -11.29 -15.59 6.49
CA PHE A 61 -12.01 -15.58 5.22
C PHE A 61 -11.43 -16.61 4.24
N SER A 62 -10.11 -16.56 4.00
CA SER A 62 -9.36 -17.43 3.09
C SER A 62 -9.51 -18.92 3.45
N GLN A 63 -9.46 -19.23 4.76
CA GLN A 63 -9.70 -20.59 5.23
C GLN A 63 -11.13 -21.04 4.93
N ARG A 64 -12.14 -20.25 5.30
CA ARG A 64 -13.54 -20.64 5.15
C ARG A 64 -13.98 -20.80 3.71
N VAL A 65 -13.52 -19.94 2.79
CA VAL A 65 -13.80 -20.12 1.35
C VAL A 65 -13.11 -21.35 0.75
N SER A 66 -12.12 -21.93 1.44
CA SER A 66 -11.45 -23.16 1.00
C SER A 66 -12.10 -24.43 1.59
N GLU A 67 -12.76 -24.32 2.75
CA GLU A 67 -13.18 -25.48 3.56
C GLU A 67 -14.69 -25.57 3.80
N ASP A 68 -15.45 -24.48 3.64
CA ASP A 68 -16.87 -24.39 3.99
C ASP A 68 -17.75 -23.97 2.80
N GLU A 69 -18.34 -24.96 2.13
CA GLU A 69 -19.26 -24.75 1.00
C GLU A 69 -20.52 -23.96 1.38
N ALA A 70 -21.00 -24.08 2.62
CA ALA A 70 -22.17 -23.34 3.06
C ALA A 70 -21.86 -21.84 3.22
N PHE A 71 -20.66 -21.52 3.69
CA PHE A 71 -20.16 -20.16 3.77
C PHE A 71 -19.99 -19.52 2.38
N ILE A 72 -19.42 -20.25 1.41
CA ILE A 72 -19.30 -19.79 0.02
C ILE A 72 -20.69 -19.44 -0.54
N LYS A 73 -21.66 -20.35 -0.42
CA LYS A 73 -23.03 -20.11 -0.86
C LYS A 73 -23.65 -18.90 -0.17
N HIS A 74 -23.36 -18.67 1.10
CA HIS A 74 -23.87 -17.49 1.80
C HIS A 74 -23.31 -16.20 1.21
N ILE A 75 -21.98 -16.13 1.00
CA ILE A 75 -21.31 -14.96 0.42
C ILE A 75 -21.85 -14.66 -0.97
N GLU A 76 -21.90 -15.66 -1.86
CA GLU A 76 -22.35 -15.50 -3.23
C GLU A 76 -23.78 -14.97 -3.32
N ASN A 77 -24.66 -15.42 -2.40
CA ASN A 77 -26.06 -15.05 -2.42
C ASN A 77 -26.36 -13.74 -1.67
N SER A 78 -25.56 -13.37 -0.66
CA SER A 78 -25.94 -12.33 0.31
C SER A 78 -24.95 -11.18 0.43
N VAL A 79 -23.70 -11.36 0.01
CA VAL A 79 -22.62 -10.38 0.23
C VAL A 79 -22.06 -9.89 -1.11
N ASP A 80 -21.45 -10.79 -1.89
CA ASP A 80 -20.94 -10.47 -3.22
C ASP A 80 -20.85 -11.73 -4.11
N LYS A 81 -21.31 -11.60 -5.35
CA LYS A 81 -21.23 -12.63 -6.40
C LYS A 81 -19.86 -12.71 -7.06
N VAL A 82 -18.98 -11.73 -6.85
CA VAL A 82 -17.62 -11.68 -7.40
C VAL A 82 -16.56 -11.63 -6.30
N TRP A 83 -16.83 -12.33 -5.19
CA TRP A 83 -15.95 -12.38 -4.03
C TRP A 83 -14.55 -12.94 -4.33
N GLU A 84 -14.41 -13.75 -5.38
CA GLU A 84 -13.12 -14.30 -5.82
C GLU A 84 -12.19 -13.22 -6.37
N ILE A 85 -12.74 -12.16 -6.97
CA ILE A 85 -11.96 -10.99 -7.42
C ILE A 85 -11.41 -10.25 -6.21
N ASP A 86 -12.26 -10.08 -5.18
CA ASP A 86 -11.83 -9.49 -3.93
C ASP A 86 -10.75 -10.34 -3.26
N LEU A 87 -10.91 -11.66 -3.20
CA LEU A 87 -9.89 -12.55 -2.64
C LEU A 87 -8.56 -12.49 -3.41
N ALA A 88 -8.59 -12.30 -4.72
CA ALA A 88 -7.39 -12.17 -5.52
C ALA A 88 -6.68 -10.82 -5.35
N ASP A 89 -7.44 -9.76 -5.03
CA ASP A 89 -6.90 -8.43 -4.71
C ASP A 89 -6.46 -8.30 -3.25
N TRP A 90 -7.11 -9.02 -2.34
CA TRP A 90 -6.87 -8.99 -0.89
C TRP A 90 -5.65 -9.81 -0.48
#